data_AF-A0A429XE89-F1
#
_entry.id   AF-A0A429XE89-F1
#
_cell.length_a   1.000
_cell.length_b   1.000
_cell.length_c   1.000
_cell.angle_alpha   90.00
_cell.angle_beta   90.00
_cell.angle_gamma   90.00
#
_symmetry.space_group_name_H-M   'P 1'
#
loop_
_entity.id
_entity.type
_entity.pdbx_description
1 polymer ?
#
loop_
_entity_poly.entity_id
_entity_poly.type
_entity_poly.pdbx_seq_one_letter_code
_entity_poly.pdbx_strand_id
1 'polypeptide(L)'
;MIHRVAIECKDYKKPVSKGRITEFYEKINGIDNITGVIVNKVGYQSGAKEFANHYRINILTLEDLPTLPEILSLQLSQTFLPHESVVGQPFWTLMEVEDGNVTGTYKCVPSESLSKIIPLFYSKRVAEKFLSYMIDKNAVVRGINQKQLKALVMMIEGMKHDVGFALIPFDLESPDKWMSISIGLEQLKKDYLIE
;
A
#
# COMPACT_ATOMS: atom_id res chain seq x y z
N MET A 1 16.74 -1.56 -6.44
CA MET A 1 17.12 -0.24 -7.01
C MET A 1 16.23 0.81 -6.35
N ILE A 2 16.80 1.79 -5.65
CA ILE A 2 16.00 2.84 -4.97
C ILE A 2 15.72 3.94 -6.00
N HIS A 3 14.46 4.12 -6.37
CA HIS A 3 14.04 5.25 -7.19
C HIS A 3 13.94 6.50 -6.31
N ARG A 4 14.58 7.60 -6.71
CA ARG A 4 14.59 8.87 -5.98
C ARG A 4 13.98 9.96 -6.83
N VAL A 5 13.12 10.78 -6.24
CA VAL A 5 12.47 11.90 -6.92
C VAL A 5 12.70 13.17 -6.12
N ALA A 6 13.19 14.23 -6.76
CA ALA A 6 13.18 15.58 -6.22
C ALA A 6 11.99 16.33 -6.81
N ILE A 7 11.20 16.98 -5.95
CA ILE A 7 10.01 17.74 -6.36
C ILE A 7 10.18 19.19 -5.92
N GLU A 8 10.11 20.13 -6.86
CA GLU A 8 9.93 21.55 -6.57
C GLU A 8 8.50 21.97 -6.96
N CYS A 9 7.69 22.36 -5.98
CA CYS A 9 6.35 22.89 -6.20
C CYS A 9 6.29 24.34 -5.72
N LYS A 10 6.14 25.29 -6.64
CA LYS A 10 6.09 26.71 -6.32
C LYS A 10 4.99 27.40 -7.11
N ASP A 11 4.22 28.24 -6.42
CA ASP A 11 3.13 29.01 -7.00
C ASP A 11 3.65 30.30 -7.67
N TYR A 12 4.27 30.14 -8.84
CA TYR A 12 4.74 31.28 -9.61
C TYR A 12 3.60 31.94 -10.37
N LYS A 13 3.48 33.26 -10.25
CA LYS A 13 2.41 34.04 -10.90
C LYS A 13 2.62 34.25 -12.40
N LYS A 14 3.76 33.85 -12.94
CA LYS A 14 4.12 33.93 -14.37
C LYS A 14 4.71 32.58 -14.81
N PRO A 15 4.70 32.28 -16.13
CA PRO A 15 5.33 31.06 -16.64
C PRO A 15 6.78 30.92 -16.17
N VAL A 16 7.17 29.74 -15.72
CA VAL A 16 8.51 29.47 -15.18
C VAL A 16 9.55 29.66 -16.27
N SER A 17 10.61 30.39 -15.96
CA SER A 17 11.71 30.68 -16.87
C SER A 17 12.74 29.57 -16.91
N LYS A 18 13.54 29.53 -17.98
CA LYS A 18 14.68 28.61 -18.11
C LYS A 18 15.64 28.70 -16.91
N GLY A 19 15.91 29.91 -16.44
CA GLY A 19 16.80 30.15 -15.29
C GLY A 19 16.36 29.37 -14.05
N ARG A 20 15.05 29.33 -13.76
CA ARG A 20 14.53 28.58 -12.60
C ARG A 20 14.63 27.07 -12.76
N ILE A 21 14.40 26.54 -13.95
CA ILE A 21 14.61 25.11 -14.23
C ILE A 21 16.10 24.76 -14.09
N THR A 22 16.98 25.66 -14.53
CA THR A 22 18.43 25.51 -14.41
C THR A 22 18.86 25.50 -12.94
N GLU A 23 18.38 26.46 -12.14
CA GLU A 23 18.65 26.51 -10.69
C GLU A 23 18.19 25.23 -9.98
N PHE A 24 17.05 24.66 -10.37
CA PHE A 24 16.59 23.38 -9.81
C PHE A 24 17.48 22.21 -10.24
N TYR A 25 17.84 22.15 -11.53
CA TYR A 25 18.75 21.14 -12.07
C TYR A 25 20.10 21.13 -11.32
N GLU A 26 20.71 22.30 -11.13
CA GLU A 26 22.00 22.43 -10.43
C GLU A 26 21.95 21.94 -8.98
N LYS A 27 20.78 21.99 -8.32
CA LYS A 27 20.63 21.43 -6.97
C LYS A 27 20.61 19.91 -6.95
N ILE A 28 20.21 19.27 -8.04
CA ILE A 28 19.98 17.82 -8.09
C ILE A 28 20.98 17.05 -8.95
N ASN A 29 21.76 17.73 -9.81
CA ASN A 29 22.66 17.09 -10.78
C ASN A 29 23.78 16.25 -10.14
N GLY A 30 24.18 16.57 -8.90
CA GLY A 30 25.17 15.82 -8.13
C GLY A 30 24.62 14.58 -7.42
N ILE A 31 23.33 14.27 -7.56
CA ILE A 31 22.69 13.12 -6.92
C ILE A 31 22.44 12.04 -7.98
N ASP A 32 23.13 10.90 -7.86
CA ASP A 32 22.93 9.77 -8.76
C ASP A 32 21.48 9.25 -8.76
N ASN A 33 20.99 8.74 -9.89
CA ASN A 33 19.69 8.07 -9.99
C ASN A 33 18.51 8.87 -9.38
N ILE A 34 18.45 10.17 -9.67
CA ILE A 34 17.36 11.06 -9.27
C ILE A 34 16.55 11.52 -10.47
N THR A 35 15.23 11.52 -10.34
CA THR A 35 14.32 12.17 -11.30
C THR A 35 13.87 13.51 -10.73
N GLY A 36 13.98 14.57 -11.54
CA GLY A 36 13.47 15.89 -11.18
C GLY A 36 12.03 16.10 -11.62
N VAL A 37 11.19 16.66 -10.76
CA VAL A 37 9.82 17.10 -11.07
C VAL A 37 9.65 18.54 -10.61
N ILE A 38 9.16 19.41 -11.48
CA ILE A 38 8.77 20.77 -11.13
C ILE A 38 7.28 20.91 -11.40
N VAL A 39 6.54 21.49 -10.46
CA VAL A 39 5.11 21.74 -10.58
C VAL A 39 4.83 23.24 -10.48
N ASN A 40 4.11 23.80 -11.44
CA ASN A 40 3.64 25.19 -11.42
C ASN A 40 2.26 25.37 -12.04
N LYS A 41 1.44 26.24 -11.45
CA LYS A 41 0.09 26.52 -11.92
C LYS A 41 0.04 27.19 -13.31
N VAL A 42 0.93 28.15 -13.57
CA VAL A 42 0.86 29.04 -14.75
C VAL A 42 1.61 28.47 -15.97
N GLY A 43 2.29 27.33 -15.81
CA GLY A 43 3.07 26.70 -16.89
C GLY A 43 4.49 27.25 -17.06
N TYR A 44 5.06 27.08 -18.26
CA TYR A 44 6.50 27.20 -18.54
C TYR A 44 6.77 27.94 -19.85
N GLN A 45 7.84 28.75 -19.88
CA GLN A 45 8.33 29.37 -21.11
C GLN A 45 8.93 28.33 -22.07
N SER A 46 8.99 28.61 -23.38
CA SER A 46 9.53 27.67 -24.39
C SER A 46 10.94 27.18 -24.05
N GLY A 47 11.87 28.09 -23.74
CA GLY A 47 13.23 27.73 -23.35
C GLY A 47 13.32 26.96 -22.03
N ALA A 48 12.31 27.04 -21.16
CA ALA A 48 12.21 26.22 -19.96
C ALA A 48 11.79 24.79 -20.30
N LYS A 49 10.83 24.62 -21.22
CA LYS A 49 10.39 23.30 -21.73
C LYS A 49 11.52 22.56 -22.45
N GLU A 50 12.24 23.25 -23.31
CA GLU A 50 13.39 22.69 -24.05
C GLU A 50 14.49 22.21 -23.11
N PHE A 51 14.85 23.04 -22.12
CA PHE A 51 15.85 22.68 -21.12
C PHE A 51 15.40 21.49 -20.28
N ALA A 52 14.15 21.51 -19.78
CA ALA A 52 13.60 20.42 -18.98
C ALA A 52 13.63 19.08 -19.73
N ASN A 53 13.22 19.07 -21.00
CA ASN A 53 13.26 17.87 -21.83
C ASN A 53 14.69 17.34 -22.05
N HIS A 54 15.65 18.23 -22.31
CA HIS A 54 17.06 17.85 -22.51
C HIS A 54 17.65 17.18 -21.25
N TYR A 55 17.34 17.71 -20.07
CA TYR A 55 17.86 17.21 -18.79
C TYR A 55 16.91 16.24 -18.06
N ARG A 56 15.87 15.74 -18.74
CA ARG A 56 14.87 14.79 -18.19
C ARG A 56 14.24 15.25 -16.89
N ILE A 57 13.94 16.54 -16.80
CA ILE A 57 13.15 17.13 -15.71
C ILE A 57 11.69 17.12 -16.16
N ASN A 58 10.84 16.47 -15.38
CA ASN A 58 9.40 16.49 -15.62
C ASN A 58 8.84 17.85 -15.19
N ILE A 59 8.16 18.52 -16.10
CA ILE A 59 7.48 19.79 -15.83
C ILE A 59 5.98 19.56 -15.89
N LEU A 60 5.29 19.84 -14.79
CA LEU A 60 3.87 19.57 -14.61
C LEU A 60 3.11 20.86 -14.29
N THR A 61 1.90 20.93 -14.79
CA THR A 61 0.88 21.91 -14.44
C THR A 61 -0.22 21.25 -13.61
N LEU A 62 -1.20 22.05 -13.15
CA LEU A 62 -2.35 21.49 -12.41
C LEU A 62 -3.16 20.50 -13.25
N GLU A 63 -3.14 20.62 -14.57
CA GLU A 63 -3.85 19.72 -15.50
C GLU A 63 -3.19 18.34 -15.57
N ASP A 64 -1.89 18.26 -15.23
CA ASP A 64 -1.15 17.01 -15.20
C ASP A 64 -1.24 16.30 -13.83
N LEU A 65 -1.85 16.92 -12.83
CA LEU A 65 -2.01 16.35 -11.50
C LEU A 65 -3.29 15.52 -11.41
N PRO A 66 -3.26 14.42 -10.62
CA PRO A 66 -4.47 13.63 -10.40
C PRO A 66 -5.54 14.48 -9.69
N THR A 67 -6.77 14.27 -10.12
CA THR A 67 -7.96 14.84 -9.49
C THR A 67 -8.18 14.22 -8.11
N LEU A 68 -8.99 14.88 -7.28
CA LEU A 68 -9.35 14.36 -5.96
C LEU A 68 -9.99 12.95 -6.02
N PRO A 69 -10.94 12.65 -6.94
CA PRO A 69 -11.46 11.29 -7.10
C PRO A 69 -10.39 10.25 -7.43
N GLU A 70 -9.41 10.58 -8.28
CA GLU A 70 -8.31 9.67 -8.63
C GLU A 70 -7.39 9.42 -7.42
N ILE A 71 -7.07 10.46 -6.65
CA ILE A 71 -6.29 10.33 -5.41
C ILE A 71 -7.00 9.42 -4.41
N LEU A 72 -8.32 9.61 -4.23
CA LEU A 72 -9.12 8.77 -3.34
C LEU A 72 -9.17 7.32 -3.82
N SER A 73 -9.36 7.10 -5.12
CA SER A 73 -9.32 5.77 -5.73
C SER A 73 -7.99 5.08 -5.45
N LEU A 74 -6.85 5.76 -5.70
CA LEU A 74 -5.52 5.24 -5.41
C LEU A 74 -5.33 4.92 -3.93
N GLN A 75 -5.82 5.79 -3.03
CA GLN A 75 -5.73 5.56 -1.60
C GLN A 75 -6.54 4.33 -1.17
N LEU A 76 -7.75 4.14 -1.71
CA LEU A 76 -8.59 2.97 -1.44
C LEU A 76 -7.92 1.70 -1.95
N SER A 77 -7.43 1.70 -3.21
CA SER A 77 -6.71 0.56 -3.79
C SER A 77 -5.50 0.17 -2.95
N GLN A 78 -4.63 1.12 -2.56
CA GLN A 78 -3.47 0.82 -1.72
C GLN A 78 -3.83 0.27 -0.33
N THR A 79 -5.02 0.61 0.16
CA THR A 79 -5.49 0.25 1.50
C THR A 79 -6.17 -1.13 1.52
N PHE A 80 -6.97 -1.44 0.51
CA PHE A 80 -7.74 -2.68 0.45
C PHE A 80 -7.13 -3.75 -0.47
N LEU A 81 -6.20 -3.37 -1.35
CA LEU A 81 -5.48 -4.25 -2.27
C LEU A 81 -3.95 -4.14 -2.04
N PRO A 82 -3.42 -4.68 -0.92
CA PRO A 82 -2.01 -4.60 -0.60
C PRO A 82 -1.13 -5.20 -1.70
N HIS A 83 -0.10 -4.46 -2.10
CA HIS A 83 0.97 -4.99 -2.95
C HIS A 83 1.82 -6.02 -2.17
N GLU A 84 2.46 -6.95 -2.86
CA GLU A 84 3.31 -7.98 -2.24
C GLU A 84 4.52 -7.42 -1.47
N SER A 85 4.92 -6.18 -1.78
CA SER A 85 6.02 -5.48 -1.13
C SER A 85 5.64 -4.84 0.21
N VAL A 86 4.36 -4.85 0.57
CA VAL A 86 3.92 -4.32 1.87
C VAL A 86 4.42 -5.24 2.99
N VAL A 87 5.18 -4.65 3.92
CA VAL A 87 5.68 -5.36 5.11
C VAL A 87 4.56 -5.43 6.15
N GLY A 88 4.33 -6.62 6.70
CA GLY A 88 3.39 -6.83 7.81
C GLY A 88 3.88 -6.15 9.09
N GLN A 89 3.05 -5.28 9.66
CA GLN A 89 3.36 -4.51 10.88
C GLN A 89 2.15 -4.50 11.83
N PRO A 90 1.87 -5.62 12.56
CA PRO A 90 2.70 -6.82 12.64
C PRO A 90 2.19 -8.00 11.79
N PHE A 91 1.08 -7.85 11.08
CA PHE A 91 0.38 -9.00 10.54
C PHE A 91 0.65 -9.27 9.06
N TRP A 92 0.70 -10.56 8.73
CA TRP A 92 0.45 -11.08 7.39
C TRP A 92 -0.91 -11.80 7.41
N THR A 93 -1.57 -11.86 6.26
CA THR A 93 -2.84 -12.56 6.07
C THR A 93 -2.89 -13.20 4.69
N LEU A 94 -4.03 -13.82 4.38
CA LEU A 94 -4.31 -14.48 3.11
C LEU A 94 -5.43 -13.75 2.38
N MET A 95 -5.20 -13.40 1.12
CA MET A 95 -6.18 -12.72 0.28
C MET A 95 -6.44 -13.51 -0.99
N GLU A 96 -7.69 -13.56 -1.41
CA GLU A 96 -8.08 -14.22 -2.65
C GLU A 96 -7.47 -13.52 -3.86
N VAL A 97 -7.22 -14.31 -4.91
CA VAL A 97 -6.75 -13.79 -6.19
C VAL A 97 -7.70 -14.16 -7.32
N GLU A 98 -7.77 -13.27 -8.30
CA GLU A 98 -8.49 -13.45 -9.56
C GLU A 98 -7.65 -12.80 -10.66
N ASP A 99 -7.41 -13.51 -11.75
CA ASP A 99 -6.56 -13.05 -12.87
C ASP A 99 -5.19 -12.51 -12.43
N GLY A 100 -4.59 -13.12 -11.41
CA GLY A 100 -3.29 -12.75 -10.86
C GLY A 100 -3.30 -11.52 -9.93
N ASN A 101 -4.46 -10.90 -9.71
CA ASN A 101 -4.61 -9.74 -8.84
C ASN A 101 -5.34 -10.10 -7.55
N VAL A 102 -4.99 -9.43 -6.44
CA VAL A 102 -5.78 -9.57 -5.20
C VAL A 102 -7.15 -8.94 -5.39
N THR A 103 -8.19 -9.60 -4.89
CA THR A 103 -9.58 -9.10 -4.98
C THR A 103 -9.94 -8.19 -3.81
N GLY A 104 -9.16 -8.24 -2.72
CA GLY A 104 -9.46 -7.60 -1.45
C GLY A 104 -10.30 -8.47 -0.51
N THR A 105 -10.75 -9.65 -0.97
CA THR A 105 -11.42 -10.63 -0.12
C THR A 105 -10.39 -11.40 0.71
N TYR A 106 -10.62 -11.48 2.02
CA TYR A 106 -9.77 -12.24 2.94
C TYR A 106 -10.15 -13.72 2.92
N LYS A 107 -9.17 -14.62 2.77
CA LYS A 107 -9.40 -16.05 2.96
C LYS A 107 -9.54 -16.33 4.45
N CYS A 108 -10.70 -16.86 4.81
CA CYS A 108 -10.99 -17.25 6.18
C CYS A 108 -10.59 -18.71 6.43
N VAL A 109 -10.20 -19.02 7.67
CA VAL A 109 -10.02 -20.41 8.09
C VAL A 109 -11.37 -21.01 8.51
N PRO A 110 -11.58 -22.33 8.33
CA PRO A 110 -12.79 -22.99 8.81
C PRO A 110 -12.97 -22.80 10.32
N SER A 111 -14.21 -22.56 10.74
CA SER A 111 -14.61 -22.45 12.15
C SER A 111 -15.87 -23.29 12.38
N GLU A 112 -15.92 -24.00 13.51
CA GLU A 112 -17.11 -24.76 13.93
C GLU A 112 -18.26 -23.84 14.36
N SER A 113 -17.93 -22.67 14.89
CA SER A 113 -18.88 -21.58 15.06
C SER A 113 -18.97 -20.82 13.73
N LEU A 114 -20.19 -20.58 13.23
CA LEU A 114 -20.51 -20.00 11.90
C LEU A 114 -19.85 -18.62 11.57
N SER A 115 -18.94 -18.11 12.39
CA SER A 115 -18.20 -16.88 12.16
C SER A 115 -17.07 -17.08 11.15
N LYS A 116 -16.89 -16.07 10.29
CA LYS A 116 -15.75 -16.02 9.36
C LYS A 116 -14.51 -15.63 10.16
N ILE A 117 -13.46 -16.45 10.16
CA ILE A 117 -12.24 -16.16 10.91
C ILE A 117 -11.11 -15.75 9.97
N ILE A 118 -10.64 -14.51 10.07
CA ILE A 118 -9.48 -14.02 9.34
C ILE A 118 -8.19 -14.45 10.08
N PRO A 119 -7.30 -15.22 9.45
CA PRO A 119 -6.02 -15.57 10.05
C PRO A 119 -5.04 -14.39 9.97
N LEU A 120 -4.39 -14.11 11.10
CA LEU A 120 -3.37 -13.08 11.26
C LEU A 120 -2.07 -13.74 11.73
N PHE A 121 -1.02 -13.66 10.91
CA PHE A 121 0.27 -14.28 11.16
C PHE A 121 1.29 -13.23 11.56
N TYR A 122 2.21 -13.53 12.47
CA TYR A 122 3.36 -12.64 12.78
C TYR A 122 4.57 -12.85 11.87
N SER A 123 4.48 -13.75 10.88
CA SER A 123 5.58 -14.02 9.98
C SER A 123 5.06 -14.38 8.59
N LYS A 124 5.64 -13.73 7.56
CA LYS A 124 5.37 -14.09 6.15
C LYS A 124 5.61 -15.57 5.90
N ARG A 125 6.71 -16.12 6.43
CA ARG A 125 7.10 -17.53 6.28
C ARG A 125 6.03 -18.47 6.85
N VAL A 126 5.49 -18.14 8.02
CA VAL A 126 4.42 -18.95 8.65
C VAL A 126 3.15 -18.88 7.80
N ALA A 127 2.77 -17.70 7.32
CA ALA A 127 1.63 -17.51 6.42
C ALA A 127 1.79 -18.31 5.10
N GLU A 128 2.97 -18.29 4.49
CA GLU A 128 3.28 -19.03 3.26
C GLU A 128 3.21 -20.55 3.48
N LYS A 129 3.75 -21.03 4.60
CA LYS A 129 3.65 -22.45 4.97
C LYS A 129 2.20 -22.85 5.25
N PHE A 130 1.42 -22.02 5.95
CA PHE A 130 0.00 -22.25 6.17
C PHE A 130 -0.76 -22.37 4.84
N LEU A 131 -0.55 -21.42 3.92
CA LEU A 131 -1.14 -21.43 2.58
C LEU A 131 -0.77 -22.69 1.79
N SER A 132 0.45 -23.21 1.95
CA SER A 132 0.91 -24.42 1.25
C SER A 132 0.10 -25.68 1.60
N TYR A 133 -0.51 -25.72 2.80
CA TYR A 133 -1.37 -26.80 3.27
C TYR A 133 -2.86 -26.61 2.98
N MET A 134 -3.28 -25.40 2.57
CA MET A 134 -4.66 -25.18 2.18
C MET A 134 -5.00 -25.97 0.91
N ILE A 135 -6.20 -26.56 0.90
CA ILE A 135 -6.77 -27.22 -0.28
C ILE A 135 -7.04 -26.19 -1.38
N ASP A 136 -7.66 -25.07 -1.02
CA ASP A 136 -7.88 -23.94 -1.92
C ASP A 136 -6.63 -23.05 -1.95
N LYS A 137 -5.93 -23.10 -3.09
CA LYS A 137 -4.72 -22.30 -3.33
C LYS A 137 -5.00 -21.01 -4.09
N ASN A 138 -6.27 -20.63 -4.28
CA ASN A 138 -6.62 -19.37 -4.94
C ASN A 138 -6.47 -18.17 -3.99
N ALA A 139 -5.27 -18.04 -3.42
CA ALA A 139 -4.93 -17.01 -2.47
C ALA A 139 -3.43 -16.75 -2.41
N VAL A 140 -3.07 -15.57 -1.90
CA VAL A 140 -1.68 -15.13 -1.72
C VAL A 140 -1.49 -14.51 -0.35
N VAL A 141 -0.24 -14.55 0.12
CA VAL A 141 0.15 -13.89 1.37
C VAL A 141 0.30 -12.38 1.13
N ARG A 142 -0.29 -11.57 2.02
CA ARG A 142 -0.13 -10.11 2.02
C ARG A 142 0.20 -9.60 3.42
N GLY A 143 1.12 -8.65 3.47
CA GLY A 143 1.38 -7.87 4.68
C GLY A 143 0.26 -6.87 4.93
N ILE A 144 -0.07 -6.66 6.19
CA ILE A 144 -0.98 -5.64 6.67
C ILE A 144 -0.16 -4.65 7.51
N ASN A 145 -0.02 -3.43 7.03
CA ASN A 145 0.54 -2.32 7.81
C ASN A 145 -0.55 -1.61 8.63
N GLN A 146 -0.17 -0.61 9.43
CA GLN A 146 -1.11 0.13 10.29
C GLN A 146 -2.28 0.78 9.51
N LYS A 147 -2.02 1.36 8.34
CA LYS A 147 -3.06 1.96 7.50
C LYS A 147 -4.11 0.91 7.08
N GLN A 148 -3.64 -0.27 6.67
CA GLN A 148 -4.49 -1.35 6.19
C GLN A 148 -5.22 -2.06 7.34
N LEU A 149 -4.57 -2.23 8.50
CA LEU A 149 -5.20 -2.79 9.69
C LEU A 149 -6.34 -1.89 10.17
N LYS A 150 -6.13 -0.57 10.19
CA LYS A 150 -7.17 0.40 10.53
C LYS A 150 -8.37 0.31 9.58
N ALA A 151 -8.11 0.17 8.28
CA ALA A 151 -9.17 0.05 7.28
C ALA A 151 -9.93 -1.28 7.38
N LEU A 152 -9.24 -2.39 7.64
CA LEU A 152 -9.86 -3.69 7.90
C LEU A 152 -10.79 -3.64 9.11
N VAL A 153 -10.31 -3.07 10.22
CA VAL A 153 -11.11 -2.85 11.42
C VAL A 153 -12.35 -2.03 11.10
N MET A 154 -12.18 -0.85 10.49
CA MET A 154 -13.31 0.05 10.16
C MET A 154 -14.33 -0.63 9.23
N MET A 155 -13.86 -1.43 8.28
CA MET A 155 -14.72 -2.20 7.38
C MET A 155 -15.57 -3.20 8.16
N ILE A 156 -14.98 -3.93 9.10
CA ILE A 156 -15.68 -4.94 9.91
C ILE A 156 -16.65 -4.27 10.88
N GLU A 157 -16.30 -3.13 11.49
CA GLU A 157 -17.21 -2.35 12.33
C GLU A 157 -18.46 -1.89 11.57
N GLY A 158 -18.32 -1.60 10.29
CA GLY A 158 -19.44 -1.25 9.41
C GLY A 158 -20.30 -2.46 8.99
N MET A 159 -19.84 -3.69 9.17
CA MET A 159 -20.55 -4.91 8.80
C MET A 159 -21.40 -5.43 9.97
N LYS A 160 -22.62 -5.92 9.68
CA LYS A 160 -23.48 -6.61 10.66
C LYS A 160 -23.13 -8.10 10.84
N HIS A 161 -21.99 -8.53 10.32
CA HIS A 161 -21.55 -9.93 10.34
C HIS A 161 -20.53 -10.16 11.44
N ASP A 162 -20.59 -11.34 12.05
CA ASP A 162 -19.60 -11.77 13.04
C ASP A 162 -18.34 -12.26 12.33
N VAL A 163 -17.32 -11.40 12.28
CA VAL A 163 -15.99 -11.70 11.75
C VAL A 163 -15.03 -11.78 12.94
N GLY A 164 -14.46 -12.96 13.13
CA GLY A 164 -13.43 -13.21 14.13
C GLY A 164 -12.03 -13.11 13.55
N PHE A 165 -11.04 -13.10 14.43
CA PHE A 165 -9.64 -13.17 14.06
C PHE A 165 -8.94 -14.27 14.83
N ALA A 166 -7.98 -14.92 14.18
CA ALA A 166 -7.10 -15.91 14.81
C ALA A 166 -5.65 -15.47 14.63
N LEU A 167 -4.96 -15.22 15.74
CA LEU A 167 -3.52 -15.01 15.74
C LEU A 167 -2.82 -16.35 15.63
N ILE A 168 -1.97 -16.51 14.61
CA ILE A 168 -1.20 -17.72 14.35
C ILE A 168 0.28 -17.37 14.49
N PRO A 169 0.85 -17.56 15.69
CA PRO A 169 2.18 -17.04 16.00
C PRO A 169 3.32 -17.89 15.46
N PHE A 170 3.10 -19.19 15.30
CA PHE A 170 4.13 -20.16 14.99
C PHE A 170 3.77 -21.03 13.80
N ASP A 171 4.82 -21.66 13.29
CA ASP A 171 4.71 -22.61 12.20
C ASP A 171 4.01 -23.90 12.64
N LEU A 172 3.36 -24.56 11.69
CA LEU A 172 2.66 -25.82 11.86
C LEU A 172 3.66 -26.98 11.94
N GLU A 173 3.50 -27.87 12.92
CA GLU A 173 4.16 -29.17 12.93
C GLU A 173 3.49 -30.14 11.95
N SER A 174 2.16 -30.05 11.79
CA SER A 174 1.35 -30.84 10.84
C SER A 174 0.12 -30.05 10.38
N PRO A 175 -0.46 -30.33 9.19
CA PRO A 175 -1.64 -29.63 8.66
C PRO A 175 -2.85 -29.60 9.60
N ASP A 176 -3.03 -30.67 10.39
CA ASP A 176 -4.19 -30.85 11.27
C ASP A 176 -4.00 -30.27 12.68
N LYS A 177 -2.83 -29.68 12.97
CA LYS A 177 -2.49 -29.12 14.29
C LYS A 177 -1.99 -27.69 14.13
N TRP A 178 -2.91 -26.76 14.17
CA TRP A 178 -2.61 -25.33 14.20
C TRP A 178 -2.87 -24.78 15.59
N MET A 179 -1.92 -23.98 16.08
CA MET A 179 -2.06 -23.24 17.33
C MET A 179 -2.51 -21.84 16.99
N SER A 180 -3.69 -21.46 17.48
CA SER A 180 -4.22 -20.12 17.30
C SER A 180 -4.71 -19.52 18.61
N ILE A 181 -4.62 -18.20 18.71
CA ILE A 181 -5.26 -17.42 19.76
C ILE A 181 -6.38 -16.63 19.10
N SER A 182 -7.63 -16.91 19.49
CA SER A 182 -8.77 -16.11 19.05
C SER A 182 -8.66 -14.71 19.64
N ILE A 183 -8.84 -13.69 18.81
CA ILE A 183 -8.87 -12.29 19.22
C ILE A 183 -10.11 -11.61 18.64
N GLY A 184 -10.84 -10.90 19.50
CA GLY A 184 -12.01 -10.11 19.09
C GLY A 184 -11.60 -8.78 18.49
N LEU A 185 -12.50 -8.15 17.73
CA LEU A 185 -12.26 -6.86 17.07
C LEU A 185 -11.80 -5.77 18.04
N GLU A 186 -12.46 -5.62 19.19
CA GLU A 186 -12.11 -4.61 20.20
C GLU A 186 -10.70 -4.82 20.77
N GLN A 187 -10.32 -6.07 21.03
CA GLN A 187 -8.99 -6.39 21.53
C GLN A 187 -7.93 -6.17 20.44
N LEU A 188 -8.22 -6.56 19.20
CA LEU A 188 -7.34 -6.32 18.05
C LEU A 188 -7.06 -4.82 17.87
N LYS A 189 -8.09 -3.98 17.99
CA LYS A 189 -7.97 -2.53 17.93
C LYS A 189 -7.06 -2.00 19.04
N LYS A 190 -7.39 -2.35 20.29
CA LYS A 190 -6.71 -1.86 21.47
C LYS A 190 -5.21 -2.19 21.47
N ASP A 191 -4.86 -3.40 21.05
CA ASP A 191 -3.48 -3.90 21.19
C ASP A 191 -2.59 -3.60 19.98
N TYR A 192 -3.18 -3.43 18.78
CA TYR A 192 -2.42 -3.41 17.53
C TYR A 192 -2.62 -2.19 16.65
N LEU A 193 -3.59 -1.32 16.93
CA LEU A 193 -3.69 -0.01 16.27
C LEU A 193 -2.93 1.04 17.08
N ILE A 194 -2.06 1.78 16.39
CA ILE A 194 -1.36 2.93 16.95
C ILE A 194 -2.25 4.18 16.75
N GLU A 195 -2.38 4.99 17.80
CA GLU A 195 -3.09 6.28 17.79
C GLU A 195 -2.39 7.35 16.94
#